data_AF-A0A836FRV5-F1
#
_entry.id   AF-A0A836FRV5-F1
#
_cell.length_a   1.000
_cell.length_b   1.000
_cell.length_c   1.000
_cell.angle_alpha   90.00
_cell.angle_beta   90.00
_cell.angle_gamma   90.00
#
_symmetry.space_group_name_H-M   'P 1'
#
loop_
_entity.id
_entity.type
_entity.pdbx_description
1 polymer ?
#
loop_
_entity_poly.entity_id
_entity_poly.type
_entity_poly.pdbx_seq_one_letter_code
_entity_poly.pdbx_strand_id
1 'polypeptide(L)'
;MCHRRLLTYCFLLIAGSARRTWRRRFNPALLVIDRYAASGTVYTAANTGRSLSWCQQADLGLPKPDCVVFLKVSKQQQELRGDWGKERFEHDEFQQRVNANYEKLRDDTWVIINADQDESAVHAEILQKTLSVIQEVQCRSIELLGD
;
A
#
# COMPACT_ATOMS: atom_id res chain seq x y z
N MET A 1 16.42 2.96 20.57
CA MET A 1 15.47 1.82 20.55
C MET A 1 14.38 2.15 19.55
N CYS A 2 14.55 1.72 18.30
CA CYS A 2 13.65 2.04 17.19
C CYS A 2 12.39 1.17 17.32
N HIS A 3 11.22 1.79 17.51
CA HIS A 3 9.94 1.09 17.57
C HIS A 3 9.63 0.45 16.21
N ARG A 4 9.76 -0.89 16.16
CA ARG A 4 9.44 -1.73 15.01
C ARG A 4 7.92 -1.76 14.81
N ARG A 5 7.40 -0.95 13.88
CA ARG A 5 6.01 -1.02 13.39
C ARG A 5 5.99 -1.43 11.91
N LEU A 6 6.28 -2.70 11.62
CA LEU A 6 6.22 -3.25 10.25
C LEU A 6 4.82 -3.81 9.92
N LEU A 7 3.80 -2.99 10.14
CA LEU A 7 2.43 -3.29 9.76
C LEU A 7 2.32 -2.99 8.26
N THR A 8 2.33 -4.02 7.39
CA THR A 8 1.98 -3.98 5.95
C THR A 8 2.23 -2.62 5.27
N TYR A 9 3.47 -2.33 4.88
CA TYR A 9 3.78 -1.10 4.15
C TYR A 9 3.18 -1.17 2.75
N CYS A 10 2.46 -0.12 2.39
CA CYS A 10 1.97 0.14 1.04
C CYS A 10 2.73 1.37 0.55
N PHE A 11 3.90 1.18 -0.06
CA PHE A 11 4.69 2.30 -0.57
C PHE A 11 4.04 2.84 -1.82
N LEU A 12 3.59 4.10 -1.73
CA LEU A 12 3.09 4.87 -2.87
C LEU A 12 4.27 5.40 -3.70
N LEU A 13 4.02 5.55 -4.99
CA LEU A 13 4.82 6.30 -5.95
C LEU A 13 3.82 7.23 -6.65
N ILE A 14 4.05 8.54 -6.58
CA ILE A 14 3.40 9.51 -7.46
C ILE A 14 4.52 10.22 -8.21
N ALA A 15 4.63 9.98 -9.51
CA ALA A 15 5.51 10.70 -10.42
C ALA A 15 4.67 11.21 -11.59
N GLY A 16 4.05 12.38 -11.40
CA GLY A 16 3.26 13.04 -12.44
C GLY A 16 3.79 14.41 -12.81
N SER A 17 4.06 14.61 -14.10
CA SER A 17 4.24 15.94 -14.68
C SER A 17 2.87 16.63 -14.78
N ALA A 18 2.71 17.71 -14.03
CA ALA A 18 1.46 18.44 -13.87
C ALA A 18 0.87 18.99 -15.19
N ARG A 19 -0.47 18.91 -15.35
CA ARG A 19 -1.26 20.03 -15.92
C ARG A 19 -2.80 19.89 -15.85
N ARG A 20 -3.47 20.73 -15.05
CA ARG A 20 -4.25 21.95 -15.45
C ARG A 20 -5.20 22.47 -14.36
N THR A 21 -5.58 21.69 -13.36
CA THR A 21 -6.55 22.12 -12.32
C THR A 21 -5.93 22.42 -10.96
N TRP A 22 -4.74 21.89 -10.65
CA TRP A 22 -4.02 22.20 -9.40
C TRP A 22 -3.08 23.41 -9.59
N ARG A 23 -3.63 24.62 -9.46
CA ARG A 23 -2.86 25.88 -9.44
C ARG A 23 -2.09 26.01 -8.12
N ARG A 24 -0.86 25.49 -8.08
CA ARG A 24 0.30 26.05 -7.33
C ARG A 24 1.50 25.09 -7.48
N ARG A 25 2.34 25.37 -8.47
CA ARG A 25 3.80 25.09 -8.51
C ARG A 25 4.27 23.84 -7.75
N PHE A 26 3.88 22.66 -8.23
CA PHE A 26 4.51 21.42 -7.80
C PHE A 26 5.71 21.13 -8.69
N ASN A 27 6.90 21.03 -8.09
CA ASN A 27 8.02 20.37 -8.73
C ASN A 27 7.72 18.86 -8.81
N PRO A 28 8.22 18.14 -9.83
CA PRO A 28 8.14 16.69 -9.82
C PRO A 28 8.83 16.18 -8.56
N ALA A 29 8.08 15.49 -7.71
CA ALA A 29 8.55 14.96 -6.45
C ALA A 29 8.00 13.54 -6.28
N LEU A 30 8.89 12.62 -5.89
CA LEU A 30 8.53 11.26 -5.52
C LEU A 30 7.89 11.27 -4.13
N LEU A 31 6.65 10.81 -4.04
CA LEU A 31 5.95 10.64 -2.76
C LEU A 31 5.94 9.18 -2.35
N VAL A 32 6.65 8.87 -1.27
CA VAL A 32 6.63 7.56 -0.60
C VAL A 32 5.70 7.66 0.60
N ILE A 33 4.54 7.02 0.52
CA ILE A 33 3.52 7.05 1.59
C ILE A 33 3.47 5.68 2.25
N ASP A 34 3.35 5.62 3.57
CA ASP A 34 3.03 4.41 4.32
C ASP A 34 1.51 4.32 4.52
N ARG A 35 0.89 3.35 3.86
CA ARG A 35 -0.56 3.11 3.80
C ARG A 35 -1.31 4.18 3.01
N TYR A 36 -2.34 3.73 2.30
CA TYR A 36 -3.18 4.59 1.48
C TYR A 36 -4.62 4.07 1.44
N ALA A 37 -5.42 4.52 0.48
CA ALA A 37 -6.84 4.16 0.29
C ALA A 37 -7.12 2.65 0.39
N ALA A 38 -6.27 1.82 -0.22
CA ALA A 38 -6.43 0.36 -0.19
C ALA A 38 -6.49 -0.20 1.25
N SER A 39 -5.62 0.29 2.14
CA SER A 39 -5.61 -0.13 3.55
C SER A 39 -6.89 0.26 4.27
N GLY A 40 -7.41 1.47 4.03
CA GLY A 40 -8.69 1.93 4.59
C GLY A 40 -9.84 1.03 4.15
N THR A 41 -9.90 0.72 2.86
CA THR A 41 -10.91 -0.15 2.25
C THR A 41 -10.90 -1.55 2.86
N VAL A 42 -9.75 -2.23 2.86
CA VAL A 42 -9.69 -3.65 3.26
C VAL A 42 -9.90 -3.88 4.75
N TYR A 43 -9.38 -2.99 5.61
CA TYR A 43 -9.59 -3.07 7.07
C TYR A 43 -11.03 -2.74 7.43
N THR A 44 -11.63 -1.73 6.80
CA THR A 44 -13.04 -1.37 7.03
C THR A 44 -13.95 -2.51 6.59
N ALA A 45 -13.71 -3.11 5.42
CA ALA A 45 -14.47 -4.27 4.96
C ALA A 45 -14.31 -5.48 5.90
N ALA A 46 -13.09 -5.77 6.37
CA ALA A 46 -12.83 -6.87 7.29
C ALA A 46 -13.46 -6.68 8.69
N ASN A 47 -13.60 -5.42 9.13
CA ASN A 47 -14.20 -5.05 10.41
C ASN A 47 -15.73 -4.96 10.37
N THR A 48 -16.30 -4.45 9.28
CA THR A 48 -17.74 -4.16 9.19
C THR A 48 -18.53 -5.22 8.40
N GLY A 49 -17.86 -6.07 7.62
CA GLY A 49 -18.51 -7.00 6.70
C GLY A 49 -19.14 -6.35 5.46
N ARG A 50 -18.91 -5.04 5.25
CA ARG A 50 -19.36 -4.32 4.05
C ARG A 50 -18.55 -4.78 2.81
N SER A 51 -19.13 -4.61 1.62
CA SER A 51 -18.42 -4.89 0.37
C SER A 51 -17.25 -3.93 0.16
N LEU A 52 -16.21 -4.40 -0.55
CA LEU A 52 -15.05 -3.56 -0.92
C LEU A 52 -15.49 -2.34 -1.71
N SER A 53 -16.41 -2.52 -2.68
CA SER A 53 -16.95 -1.44 -3.50
C SER A 53 -17.62 -0.33 -2.69
N TRP A 54 -18.27 -0.68 -1.57
CA TRP A 54 -18.87 0.30 -0.66
C TRP A 54 -17.79 1.06 0.12
N CYS A 55 -16.77 0.35 0.60
CA CYS A 55 -15.66 0.96 1.34
C CYS A 55 -14.79 1.88 0.46
N GLN A 56 -14.66 1.59 -0.84
CA GLN A 56 -13.88 2.41 -1.77
C GLN A 56 -14.52 3.78 -2.08
N GLN A 57 -15.84 3.93 -1.87
CA GLN A 57 -16.57 5.15 -2.26
C GLN A 57 -16.01 6.43 -1.61
N ALA A 58 -15.48 6.33 -0.40
CA ALA A 58 -14.93 7.47 0.33
C ALA A 58 -13.60 7.97 -0.25
N ASP A 59 -12.87 7.12 -0.97
CA ASP A 59 -11.53 7.37 -1.49
C ASP A 59 -11.50 7.63 -3.00
N LEU A 60 -12.66 7.61 -3.68
CA LEU A 60 -12.77 7.90 -5.11
C LEU A 60 -12.35 9.34 -5.42
N GLY A 61 -11.62 9.53 -6.51
CA GLY A 61 -11.08 10.83 -6.91
C GLY A 61 -9.76 11.21 -6.23
N LEU A 62 -9.23 10.39 -5.32
CA LEU A 62 -7.86 10.54 -4.83
C LEU A 62 -6.85 10.16 -5.93
N PRO A 63 -5.62 10.71 -5.91
CA PRO A 63 -4.55 10.27 -6.81
C PRO A 63 -4.32 8.76 -6.74
N LYS A 64 -4.39 8.10 -7.90
CA LYS A 64 -4.08 6.68 -8.03
C LYS A 64 -2.57 6.46 -7.91
N PRO A 65 -2.12 5.44 -7.15
CA PRO A 65 -0.73 5.01 -7.12
C PRO A 65 -0.18 4.64 -8.50
N ASP A 66 1.04 5.06 -8.81
CA ASP A 66 1.80 4.49 -9.93
C ASP A 66 2.34 3.09 -9.59
N CYS A 67 2.58 2.83 -8.30
CA CYS A 67 2.97 1.53 -7.77
C CYS A 67 2.43 1.36 -6.35
N VAL A 68 1.98 0.14 -6.05
CA VAL A 68 1.63 -0.30 -4.70
C VAL A 68 2.55 -1.45 -4.32
N VAL A 69 3.47 -1.21 -3.40
CA VAL A 69 4.26 -2.30 -2.83
C VAL A 69 3.46 -3.00 -1.74
N PHE A 70 3.17 -4.28 -1.88
CA PHE A 70 2.48 -5.08 -0.89
C PHE A 70 3.44 -6.05 -0.20
N LEU A 71 3.79 -5.74 1.06
CA LEU A 71 4.67 -6.58 1.88
C LEU A 71 3.90 -7.76 2.48
N LYS A 72 4.17 -8.97 1.99
CA LYS A 72 3.64 -10.21 2.55
C LYS A 72 4.55 -10.74 3.65
N VAL A 73 3.98 -10.91 4.83
CA VAL A 73 4.65 -11.52 5.99
C VAL A 73 3.90 -12.81 6.32
N SER A 74 4.61 -13.92 6.50
CA SER A 74 3.99 -15.16 6.95
C SER A 74 3.41 -15.02 8.35
N LYS A 75 2.37 -15.80 8.64
CA LYS A 75 1.74 -15.83 9.97
C LYS A 75 2.78 -16.08 11.08
N GLN A 76 3.69 -17.03 10.85
CA GLN A 76 4.75 -17.36 11.81
C GLN A 76 5.62 -16.14 12.13
N GLN A 77 6.01 -15.35 11.13
CA GLN A 77 6.81 -14.15 11.34
C GLN A 77 6.02 -13.00 11.99
N GLN A 78 4.71 -12.95 11.83
CA GLN A 78 3.84 -11.98 12.52
C GLN A 78 3.75 -12.30 14.02
N GLU A 79 3.55 -13.57 14.38
CA GLU A 79 3.44 -14.03 15.77
C GLU A 79 4.75 -13.89 16.56
N LEU A 80 5.91 -13.98 15.87
CA LEU A 80 7.23 -13.78 16.49
C LEU A 80 7.49 -12.33 16.93
N ARG A 81 6.64 -11.39 16.54
CA ARG A 81 6.74 -10.00 16.98
C ARG A 81 6.21 -9.90 18.41
N GLY A 82 7.06 -9.45 19.33
CA GLY A 82 6.78 -9.49 20.78
C GLY A 82 5.55 -8.73 21.28
N ASP A 83 4.89 -7.96 20.42
CA ASP A 83 3.66 -7.23 20.73
C ASP A 83 2.41 -7.76 20.00
N TRP A 84 2.52 -8.86 19.25
CA TRP A 84 1.38 -9.47 18.55
C TRP A 84 0.23 -9.78 19.51
N GLY A 85 -0.98 -9.33 19.16
CA GLY A 85 -2.19 -9.53 19.95
C GLY A 85 -2.50 -8.39 20.93
N LYS A 86 -1.68 -7.33 20.97
CA LYS A 86 -1.93 -6.16 21.81
C LYS A 86 -2.75 -5.09 21.10
N GLU A 87 -2.65 -4.97 19.78
CA GLU A 87 -3.46 -4.02 19.02
C GLU A 87 -4.81 -4.63 18.57
N ARG A 88 -5.81 -3.75 18.39
CA ARG A 88 -7.21 -4.12 18.09
C ARG A 88 -7.38 -5.09 16.91
N PHE A 89 -6.47 -5.06 15.94
CA PHE A 89 -6.57 -5.82 14.70
C PHE A 89 -5.56 -6.97 14.61
N GLU A 90 -4.76 -7.21 15.65
CA GLU A 90 -3.71 -8.24 15.65
C GLU A 90 -4.25 -9.59 16.13
N HIS A 91 -5.20 -10.14 15.38
CA HIS A 91 -5.68 -11.50 15.61
C HIS A 91 -5.95 -12.24 14.30
N ASP A 92 -5.72 -13.55 14.31
CA ASP A 92 -5.59 -14.38 13.12
C ASP A 92 -6.77 -14.28 12.16
N GLU A 93 -7.99 -14.47 12.67
CA GLU A 93 -9.19 -14.46 11.83
C GLU A 93 -9.40 -13.12 11.12
N PHE A 94 -9.04 -12.01 11.78
CA PHE A 94 -9.16 -10.68 11.18
C PHE A 94 -8.09 -10.47 10.12
N GLN A 95 -6.85 -10.84 10.41
CA GLN A 95 -5.75 -10.71 9.45
C GLN A 95 -5.92 -11.61 8.22
N GLN A 96 -6.54 -12.78 8.39
CA GLN A 96 -6.95 -13.62 7.26
C GLN A 96 -8.00 -12.93 6.38
N ARG A 97 -9.02 -12.28 6.96
CA ARG A 97 -10.02 -11.51 6.20
C ARG A 97 -9.38 -10.31 5.50
N VAL A 98 -8.48 -9.60 6.17
CA VAL A 98 -7.73 -8.48 5.58
C VAL A 98 -6.90 -8.96 4.39
N ASN A 99 -6.16 -10.06 4.54
CA ASN A 99 -5.37 -10.63 3.44
C ASN A 99 -6.25 -11.04 2.25
N ALA A 100 -7.37 -11.72 2.51
CA ALA A 100 -8.31 -12.09 1.45
C ALA A 100 -8.91 -10.87 0.73
N ASN A 101 -9.12 -9.76 1.44
CA ASN A 101 -9.60 -8.52 0.85
C ASN A 101 -8.51 -7.82 0.02
N TYR A 102 -7.26 -7.84 0.47
CA TYR A 102 -6.12 -7.35 -0.32
C TYR A 102 -5.97 -8.10 -1.64
N GLU A 103 -6.06 -9.43 -1.62
CA GLU A 103 -6.00 -10.24 -2.85
C GLU A 103 -7.11 -9.91 -3.85
N LYS A 104 -8.31 -9.54 -3.36
CA LYS A 104 -9.43 -9.13 -4.22
C LYS A 104 -9.29 -7.73 -4.80
N LEU A 105 -8.58 -6.85 -4.10
CA LEU A 105 -8.42 -5.44 -4.48
C LEU A 105 -7.20 -5.22 -5.39
N ARG A 106 -6.27 -6.17 -5.39
CA ARG A 106 -5.03 -6.10 -6.15
C ARG A 106 -5.28 -5.91 -7.66
N ASP A 107 -4.49 -5.03 -8.27
CA ASP A 107 -4.41 -4.85 -9.72
C ASP A 107 -2.96 -5.00 -10.24
N ASP A 108 -2.72 -4.57 -11.47
CA ASP A 108 -1.44 -4.64 -12.18
C ASP A 108 -0.37 -3.69 -11.62
N THR A 109 -0.75 -2.64 -10.89
CA THR A 109 0.17 -1.71 -10.23
C THR A 109 0.80 -2.28 -8.96
N TRP A 110 0.36 -3.47 -8.51
CA TRP A 110 0.76 -4.05 -7.24
C TRP A 110 1.97 -4.97 -7.37
N VAL A 111 3.03 -4.62 -6.65
CA VAL A 111 4.26 -5.40 -6.51
C VAL A 111 4.24 -6.11 -5.17
N ILE A 112 4.16 -7.44 -5.19
CA ILE A 112 4.21 -8.24 -3.96
C ILE A 112 5.67 -8.53 -3.62
N ILE A 113 6.06 -8.24 -2.38
CA ILE A 113 7.39 -8.50 -1.86
C ILE A 113 7.30 -9.39 -0.63
N ASN A 114 8.16 -10.40 -0.57
CA ASN A 114 8.27 -11.27 0.59
C ASN A 114 9.02 -10.55 1.71
N ALA A 115 8.31 -10.18 2.77
CA ALA A 115 8.86 -9.47 3.91
C ALA A 115 9.29 -10.39 5.06
N ASP A 116 9.37 -11.71 4.83
CA ASP A 116 9.99 -12.67 5.76
C ASP A 116 11.53 -12.70 5.65
N GLN A 117 12.08 -12.01 4.66
CA GLN A 117 13.52 -11.90 4.44
C GLN A 117 14.15 -10.83 5.33
N ASP A 118 15.48 -10.75 5.32
CA ASP A 118 16.22 -9.66 5.98
C ASP A 118 15.84 -8.28 5.43
N GLU A 119 15.83 -7.28 6.30
CA GLU A 119 15.46 -5.90 5.98
C GLU A 119 16.23 -5.34 4.77
N SER A 120 17.53 -5.63 4.68
CA SER A 120 18.37 -5.20 3.56
C SER A 120 17.95 -5.82 2.23
N ALA A 121 17.52 -7.08 2.23
CA ALA A 121 17.06 -7.78 1.02
C ALA A 121 15.72 -7.22 0.56
N VAL A 122 14.78 -7.05 1.49
CA VAL A 122 13.48 -6.42 1.24
C VAL A 122 13.66 -5.00 0.70
N HIS A 123 14.55 -4.21 1.31
CA HIS A 123 14.86 -2.86 0.86
C HIS A 123 15.41 -2.83 -0.56
N ALA A 124 16.38 -3.70 -0.88
CA ALA A 124 16.96 -3.78 -2.21
C ALA A 124 15.91 -4.14 -3.28
N GLU A 125 15.01 -5.08 -2.97
CA GLU A 125 13.92 -5.45 -3.87
C GLU A 125 12.93 -4.29 -4.09
N ILE A 126 12.50 -3.63 -3.01
CA ILE A 126 11.64 -2.43 -3.10
C ILE A 126 12.30 -1.38 -3.99
N LEU A 127 13.56 -1.06 -3.72
CA LEU A 127 14.30 -0.04 -4.45
C LEU A 127 14.39 -0.38 -5.94
N GLN A 128 14.76 -1.61 -6.29
CA GLN A 128 14.86 -2.05 -7.67
C GLN A 128 13.53 -1.89 -8.42
N LYS A 129 12.42 -2.33 -7.82
CA LYS A 129 11.09 -2.25 -8.45
C LYS A 129 10.61 -0.81 -8.57
N THR A 130 10.79 -0.02 -7.52
CA THR A 130 10.43 1.40 -7.46
C THR A 130 11.16 2.20 -8.53
N LEU A 131 12.47 1.98 -8.72
CA LEU A 131 13.25 2.67 -9.73
C LEU A 131 12.80 2.36 -11.17
N SER A 132 12.41 1.11 -11.46
CA SER A 132 11.83 0.74 -12.76
C SER A 132 10.55 1.52 -13.03
N VAL A 133 9.62 1.52 -12.06
CA VAL A 133 8.35 2.23 -12.19
C VAL A 133 8.58 3.72 -12.41
N ILE A 134 9.48 4.35 -11.64
CA ILE A 134 9.80 5.78 -11.81
C ILE A 134 10.19 6.10 -13.25
N GLN A 135 11.02 5.27 -13.88
CA GLN A 135 11.43 5.47 -15.27
C GLN A 135 10.26 5.33 -16.25
N GLU A 136 9.35 4.39 -16.00
CA GLU A 136 8.19 4.12 -16.85
C GLU A 136 7.09 5.19 -16.75
N VAL A 137 6.93 5.81 -15.58
CA VAL A 137 5.82 6.75 -15.32
C VAL A 137 6.21 8.23 -15.42
N GLN A 138 7.50 8.56 -15.60
CA GLN A 138 8.03 9.93 -15.70
C GLN A 138 7.24 10.87 -16.65
N CYS A 139 6.64 10.32 -17.70
CA CYS A 139 5.90 11.07 -18.72
C CYS A 139 4.38 10.86 -18.66
N ARG A 140 3.86 10.12 -17.67
CA ARG A 140 2.43 9.83 -17.52
C ARG A 140 1.74 10.93 -16.70
N SER A 141 0.45 11.10 -16.95
CA SER A 141 -0.42 11.93 -16.10
C SER A 141 -0.87 11.12 -14.89
N ILE A 142 -1.06 11.80 -13.76
CA ILE A 142 -1.62 11.18 -12.55
C ILE A 142 -3.06 10.78 -12.83
N GLU A 143 -3.36 9.49 -12.72
CA GLU A 143 -4.71 8.93 -12.76
C GLU A 143 -5.42 9.13 -11.40
N LEU A 144 -6.74 9.07 -11.36
CA LEU A 144 -7.51 9.10 -10.11
C LEU A 144 -8.08 7.71 -9.80
N LEU A 145 -8.31 7.44 -8.52
CA LEU A 145 -8.99 6.22 -8.10
C LEU A 145 -10.47 6.26 -8.53
N GLY A 146 -10.88 5.27 -9.34
CA GLY A 146 -12.25 5.10 -9.81
C GLY A 146 -12.56 5.65 -11.21
N ASP A 147 -11.57 6.25 -11.87
CA ASP A 147 -11.64 6.64 -13.29
C ASP A 147 -11.49 5.45 -14.25
#